data_AF-A0A1Y1N6H0-F1
#
_entry.id   AF-A0A1Y1N6H0-F1
#
_cell.length_a   1.000
_cell.length_b   1.000
_cell.length_c   1.000
_cell.angle_alpha   90.00
_cell.angle_beta   90.00
_cell.angle_gamma   90.00
#
_symmetry.space_group_name_H-M   'P 1'
#
loop_
_entity.id
_entity.type
_entity.pdbx_description
1 polymer ?
#
loop_
_entity_poly.entity_id
_entity_poly.type
_entity_poly.pdbx_seq_one_letter_code
_entity_poly.pdbx_strand_id
1 'polypeptide(L)'
;EDEPAPAPKPKHPIDLLPRATFPLDELKRNYSNARTAGTLPETMKWVWETVPFEEYSIWRADYNYNDELKMTFMSKNLIGGFTERIEASRKYVFGVASVFGKDFDSVIQGAFIIRGQEFLPVFDVAPDYEQYTFKKLDPKNADDRAFVELHWDCGKPITVNGKEYEHAGDKVFK
;
A
#
# COMPACT_ATOMS: atom_id res chain seq x y z
N GLU A 1 41.26 11.64 -9.37
CA GLU A 1 39.95 12.17 -8.98
C GLU A 1 39.44 11.28 -7.87
N ASP A 2 39.52 11.77 -6.64
CA ASP A 2 38.99 11.11 -5.45
C ASP A 2 37.61 11.73 -5.24
N GLU A 3 36.58 11.12 -5.84
CA GLU A 3 35.20 11.53 -5.57
C GLU A 3 34.91 11.23 -4.09
N PRO A 4 34.49 12.22 -3.29
CA PRO A 4 34.20 11.98 -1.89
C PRO A 4 33.06 10.96 -1.80
N ALA A 5 33.30 9.88 -1.06
CA ALA A 5 32.31 8.86 -0.80
C ALA A 5 30.99 9.51 -0.34
N PRO A 6 29.84 9.13 -0.91
CA PRO A 6 28.56 9.78 -0.61
C PRO A 6 28.30 9.70 0.90
N ALA A 7 27.95 10.85 1.49
CA ALA A 7 27.60 10.93 2.91
C ALA A 7 26.55 9.85 3.26
N PRO A 8 26.70 9.16 4.41
CA PRO A 8 25.78 8.09 4.78
C PRO A 8 24.35 8.62 4.80
N LYS A 9 23.48 7.99 4.01
CA LYS A 9 22.06 8.35 3.94
C LYS A 9 21.50 8.37 5.37
N PRO A 10 20.71 9.40 5.74
CA PRO A 10 20.09 9.45 7.05
C PRO A 10 19.32 8.15 7.32
N LYS A 11 19.47 7.61 8.54
CA LYS A 11 18.78 6.38 8.94
C LYS A 11 17.28 6.60 8.82
N HIS A 12 16.58 5.63 8.25
CA HIS A 12 15.14 5.71 8.14
C HIS A 12 14.51 5.66 9.56
N PRO A 13 13.47 6.45 9.88
CA PRO A 13 12.88 6.45 11.23
C PRO A 13 12.47 5.05 11.73
N ILE A 14 12.00 4.20 10.83
CA ILE A 14 11.64 2.80 11.13
C ILE A 14 12.85 1.93 11.52
N ASP A 15 14.09 2.28 11.12
CA ASP A 15 15.31 1.58 11.59
C ASP A 15 15.55 1.75 13.10
N LEU A 16 14.85 2.69 13.76
CA LEU A 16 14.92 2.89 15.21
C LEU A 16 14.04 1.90 15.99
N LEU A 17 13.11 1.21 15.33
CA LEU A 17 12.29 0.19 15.96
C LEU A 17 13.12 -1.06 16.29
N PRO A 18 12.67 -1.88 17.26
CA PRO A 18 13.26 -3.20 17.48
C PRO A 18 13.28 -4.02 16.19
N ARG A 19 14.30 -4.89 16.05
CA ARG A 19 14.42 -5.79 14.90
C ARG A 19 13.11 -6.55 14.69
N ALA A 20 12.59 -6.51 13.47
CA ALA A 20 11.39 -7.25 13.11
C ALA A 20 11.62 -8.76 13.24
N THR A 21 10.64 -9.48 13.78
CA THR A 21 10.65 -10.95 13.85
C THR A 21 10.19 -11.58 12.54
N PHE A 22 9.35 -10.87 11.79
CA PHE A 22 8.82 -11.31 10.51
C PHE A 22 9.52 -10.60 9.32
N PRO A 23 10.02 -11.33 8.32
CA PRO A 23 10.62 -10.73 7.14
C PRO A 23 9.55 -10.28 6.14
N LEU A 24 9.32 -8.96 6.02
CA LEU A 24 8.30 -8.42 5.10
C LEU A 24 8.53 -8.83 3.62
N ASP A 25 9.76 -9.13 3.21
CA ASP A 25 10.04 -9.64 1.86
C ASP A 25 9.42 -11.02 1.59
N GLU A 26 9.16 -11.83 2.64
CA GLU A 26 8.45 -13.09 2.51
C GLU A 26 6.98 -12.85 2.10
N LEU A 27 6.32 -11.86 2.72
CA LEU A 27 4.98 -11.44 2.32
C LEU A 27 4.95 -11.02 0.85
N LYS A 28 5.89 -10.16 0.43
CA LYS A 28 5.97 -9.66 -0.96
C LYS A 28 6.11 -10.79 -1.97
N ARG A 29 6.95 -11.79 -1.65
CA ARG A 29 7.16 -12.98 -2.47
C ARG A 29 5.90 -13.83 -2.53
N ASN A 30 5.29 -14.14 -1.38
CA ASN A 30 4.09 -14.97 -1.30
C ASN A 30 2.93 -14.33 -2.08
N TYR A 31 2.69 -13.04 -1.88
CA TYR A 31 1.68 -12.29 -2.65
C TYR A 31 1.95 -12.33 -4.16
N SER A 32 3.19 -12.06 -4.60
CA SER A 32 3.52 -12.05 -6.04
C SER A 32 3.31 -13.42 -6.70
N ASN A 33 3.64 -14.49 -6.00
CA ASN A 33 3.44 -15.86 -6.46
C ASN A 33 1.95 -16.20 -6.53
N ALA A 34 1.19 -15.88 -5.48
CA ALA A 34 -0.23 -16.16 -5.40
C ALA A 34 -1.05 -15.36 -6.42
N ARG A 35 -0.66 -14.11 -6.68
CA ARG A 35 -1.28 -13.30 -7.73
C ARG A 35 -1.09 -13.93 -9.11
N THR A 36 0.08 -14.46 -9.40
CA THR A 36 0.36 -15.17 -10.68
C THR A 36 -0.40 -16.50 -10.77
N ALA A 37 -0.52 -17.21 -9.64
CA ALA A 37 -1.15 -18.52 -9.57
C ALA A 37 -2.68 -18.50 -9.41
N GLY A 38 -3.28 -17.34 -9.11
CA GLY A 38 -4.71 -17.22 -8.81
C GLY A 38 -5.11 -17.76 -7.43
N THR A 39 -4.18 -17.76 -6.46
CA THR A 39 -4.37 -18.34 -5.10
C THR A 39 -4.31 -17.28 -3.99
N LEU A 40 -4.72 -16.05 -4.30
CA LEU A 40 -4.75 -14.94 -3.33
C LEU A 40 -5.52 -15.26 -2.03
N PRO A 41 -6.68 -15.96 -2.03
CA PRO A 41 -7.38 -16.30 -0.79
C PRO A 41 -6.53 -17.09 0.22
N GLU A 42 -5.68 -18.01 -0.25
CA GLU A 42 -4.78 -18.79 0.60
C GLU A 42 -3.69 -17.90 1.19
N THR A 43 -3.16 -16.98 0.39
CA THR A 43 -2.16 -16.00 0.87
C THR A 43 -2.77 -15.08 1.91
N MET A 44 -4.00 -14.61 1.72
CA MET A 44 -4.65 -13.75 2.70
C MET A 44 -4.87 -14.46 4.03
N LYS A 45 -5.31 -15.72 4.01
CA LYS A 45 -5.37 -16.54 5.23
C LYS A 45 -4.02 -16.61 5.93
N TRP A 46 -2.95 -16.92 5.17
CA TRP A 46 -1.59 -16.98 5.71
C TRP A 46 -1.13 -15.63 6.29
N VAL A 47 -1.47 -14.50 5.66
CA VAL A 47 -1.17 -13.16 6.16
C VAL A 47 -1.75 -12.94 7.55
N TRP A 48 -3.03 -13.26 7.74
CA TRP A 48 -3.71 -13.06 9.02
C TRP A 48 -3.20 -13.98 10.13
N GLU A 49 -2.65 -15.15 9.77
CA GLU A 49 -2.09 -16.11 10.71
C GLU A 49 -0.60 -15.85 11.04
N THR A 50 0.15 -15.25 10.12
CA THR A 50 1.62 -15.19 10.19
C THR A 50 2.18 -13.80 10.46
N VAL A 51 1.54 -12.73 9.95
CA VAL A 51 2.07 -11.37 10.13
C VAL A 51 1.83 -10.91 11.57
N PRO A 52 2.88 -10.55 12.33
CA PRO A 52 2.73 -10.09 13.70
C PRO A 52 2.25 -8.63 13.73
N PHE A 53 0.94 -8.41 13.81
CA PHE A 53 0.35 -7.05 13.83
C PHE A 53 0.61 -6.25 15.12
N GLU A 54 1.40 -6.77 16.05
CA GLU A 54 2.02 -5.96 17.11
C GLU A 54 3.24 -5.19 16.58
N GLU A 55 3.94 -5.76 15.61
CA GLU A 55 5.06 -5.14 14.91
C GLU A 55 4.64 -4.41 13.63
N TYR A 56 3.55 -4.86 13.00
CA TYR A 56 3.04 -4.29 11.76
C TYR A 56 1.66 -3.70 11.98
N SER A 57 1.24 -2.80 11.10
CA SER A 57 -0.14 -2.30 11.09
C SER A 57 -0.69 -2.25 9.67
N ILE A 58 -2.02 -2.35 9.57
CA ILE A 58 -2.76 -2.24 8.31
C ILE A 58 -3.36 -0.85 8.17
N TRP A 59 -3.28 -0.30 6.96
CA TRP A 59 -3.72 1.05 6.65
C TRP A 59 -4.48 1.10 5.33
N ARG A 60 -5.59 1.82 5.36
CA ARG A 60 -6.29 2.31 4.17
C ARG A 60 -5.69 3.67 3.80
N ALA A 61 -5.47 3.90 2.52
CA ALA A 61 -5.14 5.21 1.97
C ALA A 61 -6.17 5.60 0.91
N ASP A 62 -6.86 6.72 1.11
CA ASP A 62 -7.81 7.30 0.15
C ASP A 62 -7.20 8.56 -0.45
N TYR A 63 -7.19 8.68 -1.77
CA TYR A 63 -6.75 9.92 -2.40
C TYR A 63 -7.78 11.02 -2.20
N ASN A 64 -7.33 12.22 -1.84
CA ASN A 64 -8.19 13.32 -1.43
C ASN A 64 -8.80 14.09 -2.60
N TYR A 65 -8.17 14.07 -3.79
CA TYR A 65 -8.51 14.91 -4.95
C TYR A 65 -9.09 14.09 -6.11
N ASN A 66 -10.00 13.15 -5.80
CA ASN A 66 -10.59 12.26 -6.82
C ASN A 66 -11.35 13.03 -7.91
N ASP A 67 -11.91 14.19 -7.59
CA ASP A 67 -12.60 15.10 -8.51
C ASP A 67 -11.68 15.75 -9.56
N GLU A 68 -10.36 15.75 -9.32
CA GLU A 68 -9.36 16.24 -10.27
C GLU A 68 -8.86 15.15 -11.23
N LEU A 69 -9.22 13.89 -11.00
CA LEU A 69 -8.75 12.75 -11.80
C LEU A 69 -9.41 12.75 -13.19
N LYS A 70 -8.57 12.76 -14.23
CA LYS A 70 -9.01 12.78 -15.63
C LYS A 70 -8.95 11.40 -16.26
N MET A 71 -7.78 10.95 -16.69
CA MET A 71 -7.66 9.65 -17.37
C MET A 71 -7.22 8.59 -16.38
N THR A 72 -7.85 7.42 -16.41
CA THR A 72 -7.52 6.29 -15.51
C THR A 72 -6.05 5.87 -15.63
N PHE A 73 -5.46 5.94 -16.81
CA PHE A 73 -4.02 5.68 -17.00
C PHE A 73 -3.13 6.76 -16.36
N MET A 74 -3.57 8.02 -16.33
CA MET A 74 -2.86 9.10 -15.63
C MET A 74 -2.97 8.91 -14.12
N SER A 75 -4.14 8.54 -13.61
CA SER A 75 -4.34 8.15 -12.20
C SER A 75 -3.42 6.99 -11.81
N LYS A 76 -3.26 5.98 -12.68
CA LYS A 76 -2.32 4.87 -12.46
C LYS A 76 -0.85 5.33 -12.44
N ASN A 77 -0.49 6.31 -13.27
CA ASN A 77 0.84 6.91 -13.26
C ASN A 77 1.09 7.75 -12.00
N LEU A 78 0.06 8.43 -11.49
CA LEU A 78 0.12 9.15 -10.20
C LEU A 78 0.51 8.18 -9.07
N ILE A 79 -0.18 7.04 -8.98
CA ILE A 79 0.16 5.99 -8.01
C ILE A 79 1.60 5.51 -8.21
N GLY A 80 2.01 5.26 -9.47
CA GLY A 80 3.39 4.86 -9.78
C GLY A 80 4.42 5.88 -9.30
N GLY A 81 4.22 7.17 -9.58
CA GLY A 81 5.09 8.24 -9.11
C GLY A 81 5.17 8.31 -7.59
N PHE A 82 4.04 8.11 -6.89
CA PHE A 82 4.05 8.04 -5.43
C PHE A 82 4.90 6.86 -4.93
N THR A 83 4.74 5.67 -5.53
CA THR A 83 5.53 4.47 -5.17
C THR A 83 7.04 4.71 -5.31
N GLU A 84 7.46 5.38 -6.38
CA GLU A 84 8.86 5.69 -6.67
C GLU A 84 9.44 6.71 -5.68
N ARG A 85 8.64 7.72 -5.29
CA ARG A 85 9.07 8.75 -4.34
C ARG A 85 9.20 8.21 -2.92
N ILE A 86 8.43 7.18 -2.55
CA ILE A 86 8.57 6.50 -1.25
C ILE A 86 9.54 5.30 -1.26
N GLU A 87 10.44 5.20 -2.25
CA GLU A 87 11.39 4.08 -2.37
C GLU A 87 12.26 3.89 -1.11
N ALA A 88 12.56 4.96 -0.37
CA ALA A 88 13.29 4.89 0.90
C ALA A 88 12.59 4.00 1.94
N SER A 89 11.26 3.88 1.84
CA SER A 89 10.41 3.11 2.74
C SER A 89 10.13 1.69 2.26
N ARG A 90 10.59 1.31 1.06
CA ARG A 90 10.26 0.05 0.40
C ARG A 90 10.48 -1.19 1.28
N LYS A 91 11.52 -1.21 2.12
CA LYS A 91 11.80 -2.34 3.04
C LYS A 91 10.78 -2.48 4.19
N TYR A 92 9.91 -1.49 4.40
CA TYR A 92 8.97 -1.41 5.52
C TYR A 92 7.52 -1.39 5.12
N VAL A 93 7.22 -1.30 3.84
CA VAL A 93 5.85 -1.24 3.32
C VAL A 93 5.63 -2.34 2.30
N PHE A 94 4.45 -2.93 2.38
CA PHE A 94 3.85 -3.68 1.31
C PHE A 94 2.42 -3.19 1.13
N GLY A 95 1.93 -3.13 -0.09
CA GLY A 95 0.53 -2.81 -0.31
C GLY A 95 0.15 -2.74 -1.76
N VAL A 96 -1.13 -2.49 -1.99
CA VAL A 96 -1.71 -2.32 -3.31
C VAL A 96 -2.53 -1.04 -3.29
N ALA A 97 -2.31 -0.17 -4.27
CA ALA A 97 -3.23 0.91 -4.55
C ALA A 97 -3.75 0.79 -5.98
N SER A 98 -5.02 1.12 -6.14
CA SER A 98 -5.76 0.92 -7.37
C SER A 98 -6.55 2.16 -7.74
N VAL A 99 -6.76 2.28 -9.05
CA VAL A 99 -7.73 3.18 -9.66
C VAL A 99 -9.00 2.39 -9.87
N PHE A 100 -10.12 2.93 -9.41
CA PHE A 100 -11.44 2.38 -9.65
C PHE A 100 -12.30 3.41 -10.39
N GLY A 101 -13.11 2.98 -11.35
CA GLY A 101 -13.98 3.81 -12.16
C GLY A 101 -13.56 3.89 -13.61
N LYS A 102 -13.84 5.03 -14.22
CA LYS A 102 -13.59 5.32 -15.62
C LYS A 102 -13.00 6.72 -15.77
N ASP A 103 -12.65 7.06 -17.00
CA ASP A 103 -12.16 8.39 -17.32
C ASP A 103 -13.17 9.47 -16.87
N PHE A 104 -12.64 10.51 -16.23
CA PHE A 104 -13.30 11.65 -15.59
C PHE A 104 -14.20 11.31 -14.40
N ASP A 105 -14.18 10.06 -13.96
CA ASP A 105 -15.03 9.56 -12.88
C ASP A 105 -14.36 8.33 -12.26
N SER A 106 -13.26 8.58 -11.57
CA SER A 106 -12.46 7.56 -10.91
C SER A 106 -12.05 7.97 -9.51
N VAL A 107 -11.69 6.98 -8.71
CA VAL A 107 -11.18 7.14 -7.35
C VAL A 107 -9.89 6.36 -7.21
N ILE A 108 -8.98 6.84 -6.36
CA ILE A 108 -7.77 6.11 -5.98
C ILE A 108 -7.89 5.68 -4.52
N GLN A 109 -7.67 4.39 -4.29
CA GLN A 109 -7.70 3.80 -2.96
C GLN A 109 -6.66 2.69 -2.83
N GLY A 110 -6.07 2.52 -1.65
CA GLY A 110 -5.11 1.45 -1.39
C GLY A 110 -5.18 0.87 0.01
N ALA A 111 -4.62 -0.32 0.14
CA ALA A 111 -4.47 -1.07 1.38
C ALA A 111 -3.01 -1.50 1.57
N PHE A 112 -2.45 -1.16 2.72
CA PHE A 112 -1.02 -1.30 3.03
C PHE A 112 -0.82 -2.03 4.35
N ILE A 113 0.21 -2.87 4.41
CA ILE A 113 0.87 -3.33 5.63
C ILE A 113 2.18 -2.56 5.76
N ILE A 114 2.37 -1.93 6.92
CA ILE A 114 3.60 -1.20 7.23
C ILE A 114 4.24 -1.71 8.51
N ARG A 115 5.56 -1.58 8.62
CA ARG A 115 6.28 -1.78 9.87
C ARG A 115 6.01 -0.60 10.81
N GLY A 116 5.70 -0.92 12.06
CA GLY A 116 5.37 0.07 13.09
C GLY A 116 3.86 0.28 13.19
N GLN A 117 3.47 1.18 14.10
CA GLN A 117 2.07 1.44 14.44
C GLN A 117 1.55 2.79 13.94
N GLU A 118 2.42 3.59 13.32
CA GLU A 118 2.14 4.92 12.77
C GLU A 118 2.51 4.95 11.29
N PHE A 119 1.66 5.55 10.45
CA PHE A 119 1.90 5.63 9.01
C PHE A 119 2.95 6.68 8.63
N LEU A 120 2.97 7.81 9.36
CA LEU A 120 3.77 8.98 9.01
C LEU A 120 5.25 8.65 8.80
N PRO A 121 5.95 7.90 9.67
CA PRO A 121 7.37 7.59 9.47
C PRO A 121 7.68 6.73 8.24
N VAL A 122 6.66 6.12 7.61
CA VAL A 122 6.78 5.33 6.39
C VAL A 122 6.46 6.17 5.15
N PHE A 123 5.54 7.13 5.23
CA PHE A 123 5.09 7.88 4.06
C PHE A 123 5.66 9.31 3.97
N ASP A 124 6.11 9.92 5.07
CA ASP A 124 6.72 11.27 5.14
C ASP A 124 8.15 11.35 4.56
N VAL A 125 8.60 10.29 3.88
CA VAL A 125 9.81 10.33 3.06
C VAL A 125 9.59 11.06 1.73
N ALA A 126 8.34 11.32 1.36
CA ALA A 126 7.94 12.11 0.19
C ALA A 126 6.66 12.90 0.50
N PRO A 127 6.54 14.18 0.10
CA PRO A 127 5.42 15.06 0.49
C PRO A 127 4.05 14.60 -0.04
N ASP A 128 4.02 13.74 -1.05
CA ASP A 128 2.81 13.22 -1.68
C ASP A 128 1.83 12.53 -0.74
N TYR A 129 2.28 12.03 0.42
CA TYR A 129 1.39 11.40 1.40
C TYR A 129 0.28 12.35 1.86
N GLU A 130 0.50 13.68 1.84
CA GLU A 130 -0.48 14.70 2.21
C GLU A 130 -1.69 14.71 1.27
N GLN A 131 -1.55 14.15 0.07
CA GLN A 131 -2.65 13.98 -0.87
C GLN A 131 -3.56 12.80 -0.53
N TYR A 132 -3.23 12.03 0.51
CA TYR A 132 -3.97 10.87 0.94
C TYR A 132 -4.46 11.02 2.38
N THR A 133 -5.67 10.54 2.65
CA THR A 133 -6.15 10.30 4.00
C THR A 133 -5.82 8.87 4.40
N PHE A 134 -5.09 8.71 5.50
CA PHE A 134 -4.73 7.42 6.05
C PHE A 134 -5.65 7.05 7.22
N LYS A 135 -6.24 5.85 7.15
CA LYS A 135 -7.03 5.26 8.24
C LYS A 135 -6.39 3.95 8.67
N LYS A 136 -6.04 3.86 9.96
CA LYS A 136 -5.58 2.61 10.56
C LYS A 136 -6.74 1.62 10.61
N LEU A 137 -6.47 0.38 10.21
CA LEU A 137 -7.44 -0.71 10.20
C LEU A 137 -7.12 -1.68 11.35
N ASP A 138 -8.14 -2.38 11.85
CA ASP A 138 -7.99 -3.38 12.91
C ASP A 138 -7.87 -4.79 12.30
N PRO A 139 -6.73 -5.47 12.47
CA PRO A 139 -6.53 -6.83 11.97
C PRO A 139 -7.42 -7.86 12.66
N LYS A 140 -8.22 -7.51 13.68
CA LYS A 140 -9.22 -8.39 14.30
C LYS A 140 -10.65 -8.10 13.82
N ASN A 141 -10.87 -6.96 13.16
CA ASN A 141 -12.16 -6.59 12.61
C ASN A 141 -12.37 -7.26 11.24
N ALA A 142 -13.54 -7.87 11.03
CA ALA A 142 -13.83 -8.62 9.82
C ALA A 142 -13.99 -7.72 8.57
N ASP A 143 -14.59 -6.54 8.73
CA ASP A 143 -14.80 -5.58 7.64
C ASP A 143 -13.47 -4.97 7.17
N ASP A 144 -12.58 -4.67 8.11
CA ASP A 144 -11.24 -4.16 7.83
C ASP A 144 -10.36 -5.22 7.13
N ARG A 145 -10.47 -6.49 7.51
CA ARG A 145 -9.82 -7.60 6.77
C ARG A 145 -10.38 -7.72 5.36
N ALA A 146 -11.71 -7.73 5.22
CA ALA A 146 -12.37 -7.81 3.92
C ALA A 146 -11.98 -6.64 3.01
N PHE A 147 -11.78 -5.44 3.57
CA PHE A 147 -11.26 -4.28 2.83
C PHE A 147 -9.87 -4.55 2.24
N VAL A 148 -8.94 -5.08 3.05
CA VAL A 148 -7.57 -5.39 2.59
C VAL A 148 -7.60 -6.49 1.53
N GLU A 149 -8.34 -7.57 1.77
CA GLU A 149 -8.48 -8.69 0.83
C GLU A 149 -9.04 -8.23 -0.51
N LEU A 150 -10.08 -7.39 -0.51
CA LEU A 150 -10.66 -6.83 -1.72
C LEU A 150 -9.64 -6.02 -2.53
N HIS A 151 -8.86 -5.17 -1.87
CA HIS A 151 -7.87 -4.32 -2.55
C HIS A 151 -6.70 -5.13 -3.10
N TRP A 152 -6.35 -6.24 -2.45
CA TRP A 152 -5.23 -7.08 -2.84
C TRP A 152 -5.58 -8.07 -3.95
N ASP A 153 -6.87 -8.39 -4.13
CA ASP A 153 -7.41 -9.24 -5.20
C ASP A 153 -7.30 -8.61 -6.60
N CYS A 154 -7.22 -7.28 -6.69
CA CYS A 154 -6.99 -6.53 -7.95
C CYS A 154 -7.96 -6.88 -9.09
N GLY A 155 -9.27 -6.77 -8.85
CA GLY A 155 -10.26 -7.01 -9.90
C GLY A 155 -11.71 -6.81 -9.50
N LYS A 156 -12.00 -6.73 -8.20
CA LYS A 156 -13.35 -6.48 -7.70
C LYS A 156 -13.66 -4.98 -7.70
N PRO A 157 -14.91 -4.59 -7.98
CA PRO A 157 -15.35 -3.21 -7.81
C PRO A 157 -15.36 -2.81 -6.33
N ILE A 158 -15.38 -1.51 -6.08
CA ILE A 158 -15.60 -0.93 -4.74
C ILE A 158 -16.84 -0.05 -4.73
N THR A 159 -17.41 0.15 -3.54
CA THR A 159 -18.42 1.17 -3.31
C THR A 159 -17.84 2.33 -2.51
N VAL A 160 -17.94 3.55 -3.06
CA VAL A 160 -17.55 4.79 -2.39
C VAL A 160 -18.74 5.72 -2.40
N ASN A 161 -19.16 6.19 -1.22
CA ASN A 161 -20.31 7.10 -1.05
C ASN A 161 -21.60 6.61 -1.74
N GLY A 162 -21.86 5.30 -1.70
CA GLY A 162 -23.04 4.68 -2.30
C GLY A 162 -22.98 4.48 -3.82
N LYS A 163 -21.85 4.81 -4.45
CA LYS A 163 -21.61 4.58 -5.87
C LYS A 163 -20.57 3.48 -6.09
N GLU A 164 -20.86 2.58 -7.01
CA GLU A 164 -19.96 1.50 -7.41
C GLU A 164 -18.95 1.99 -8.46
N TYR A 165 -17.70 1.54 -8.32
CA TYR A 165 -16.58 1.85 -9.19
C TYR A 165 -15.85 0.55 -9.57
N GLU A 166 -15.86 0.24 -10.87
CA GLU A 166 -15.17 -0.92 -11.45
C GLU A 166 -13.65 -0.81 -11.33
N HIS A 167 -12.92 -1.92 -11.21
CA HIS A 167 -11.46 -1.86 -11.14
C HIS A 167 -10.85 -1.47 -12.50
N ALA A 168 -10.09 -0.36 -12.54
CA ALA A 168 -9.47 0.15 -13.76
C ALA A 168 -7.96 -0.16 -13.85
N GLY A 169 -7.30 -0.39 -12.72
CA GLY A 169 -5.92 -0.84 -12.69
C GLY A 169 -5.21 -0.55 -11.38
N ASP A 170 -4.13 -1.27 -11.12
CA ASP A 170 -3.44 -1.24 -9.83
C ASP A 170 -1.92 -1.09 -9.95
N LYS A 171 -1.31 -0.79 -8.81
CA LYS A 171 0.13 -0.84 -8.56
C LYS A 171 0.40 -1.53 -7.23
N VAL A 172 1.33 -2.48 -7.26
CA VAL A 172 1.83 -3.18 -6.08
C VAL A 172 3.09 -2.48 -5.59
N PHE A 173 3.12 -2.15 -4.30
CA PHE A 173 4.23 -1.54 -3.59
C PHE A 173 5.03 -2.66 -2.93
N LYS A 174 6.22 -2.99 -3.46
CA LYS A 174 7.04 -4.10 -2.98
C LYS A 174 8.54 -3.88 -3.19
#